data_AF-X1SC90-F1
#
_entry.id   AF-X1SC90-F1
#
_cell.length_a   1.000
_cell.length_b   1.000
_cell.length_c   1.000
_cell.angle_alpha   90.00
_cell.angle_beta   90.00
_cell.angle_gamma   90.00
#
_symmetry.space_group_name_H-M   'P 1'
#
loop_
_entity.id
_entity.type
_entity.pdbx_description
1 polymer ?
#
loop_
_entity_poly.entity_id
_entity_poly.type
_entity_poly.pdbx_seq_one_letter_code
_entity_poly.pdbx_strand_id
1 'polypeptide(L)' 'MDDYKKDKRMERPLITGVTYDVGEAKVSIFGLEDKPGVAAKLFGKLADENINVDLIVQNVSEKKFAAISFTVRNEDLSL' A
#
# COMPACT_ATOMS: atom_id res chain seq x y z
N MET A 1 -50.23 -17.43 -4.80
CA MET A 1 -49.25 -17.52 -3.71
C MET A 1 -47.92 -17.63 -4.41
N ASP A 2 -47.28 -16.49 -4.67
CA ASP A 2 -46.16 -16.42 -5.62
C ASP A 2 -44.90 -17.01 -5.02
N ASP A 3 -44.31 -17.98 -5.73
CA ASP A 3 -43.01 -18.57 -5.43
C ASP A 3 -41.91 -17.51 -5.58
N TYR A 4 -41.51 -16.91 -4.46
CA TYR A 4 -40.29 -16.11 -4.35
C TYR A 4 -39.08 -17.00 -4.67
N LYS A 5 -38.64 -17.02 -5.93
CA LYS A 5 -37.37 -17.60 -6.34
C LYS A 5 -36.23 -16.91 -5.59
N LYS A 6 -35.66 -17.58 -4.58
CA LYS A 6 -34.43 -17.14 -3.92
C LYS A 6 -33.31 -16.97 -4.96
N ASP A 7 -32.83 -15.75 -5.12
CA ASP A 7 -31.70 -15.43 -5.98
C ASP A 7 -30.39 -15.93 -5.34
N LYS A 8 -29.86 -17.05 -5.85
CA LYS A 8 -28.62 -17.69 -5.37
C LYS A 8 -27.37 -16.79 -5.48
N ARG A 9 -27.46 -15.62 -6.14
CA ARG A 9 -26.37 -14.63 -6.19
C ARG A 9 -26.18 -13.90 -4.87
N MET A 10 -27.22 -13.82 -4.03
CA MET A 10 -27.18 -13.11 -2.74
C MET A 10 -26.38 -13.84 -1.65
N GLU A 11 -26.12 -15.14 -1.81
CA GLU A 11 -25.52 -16.00 -0.79
C GLU A 11 -24.06 -16.41 -1.12
N ARG A 12 -23.46 -15.86 -2.19
CA ARG A 12 -22.08 -16.17 -2.57
C ARG A 12 -21.12 -15.10 -2.02
N PRO A 13 -20.25 -15.43 -1.04
CA PRO A 13 -19.24 -14.48 -0.61
C PRO A 13 -18.27 -14.22 -1.77
N LEU A 14 -18.10 -12.94 -2.14
CA LEU A 14 -17.13 -12.51 -3.15
C LEU A 14 -15.69 -12.65 -2.63
N ILE A 15 -15.50 -12.62 -1.31
CA ILE A 15 -14.22 -12.70 -0.63
C ILE A 15 -14.10 -14.09 0.00
N THR A 16 -13.03 -14.81 -0.33
CA THR A 16 -12.79 -16.18 0.14
C THR A 16 -12.00 -16.25 1.45
N GLY A 17 -11.36 -15.15 1.85
CA GLY A 17 -10.57 -15.08 3.07
C GLY A 17 -10.08 -13.67 3.37
N VAL A 18 -9.72 -13.44 4.63
CA VAL A 18 -9.08 -12.21 5.11
C VAL A 18 -7.74 -12.62 5.68
N THR A 19 -6.68 -11.95 5.23
CA THR A 19 -5.32 -12.11 5.76
C THR A 19 -4.86 -10.78 6.32
N TYR A 20 -3.93 -10.84 7.27
CA TYR A 20 -3.27 -9.67 7.84
C TYR A 20 -1.80 -10.00 8.06
N ASP A 21 -0.95 -8.99 7.94
CA ASP A 21 0.48 -9.08 8.26
C ASP A 21 0.81 -8.07 9.36
N VAL A 22 1.50 -8.55 10.40
CA VAL A 22 2.00 -7.73 11.53
C VAL A 22 3.52 -7.53 11.47
N GLY A 23 4.19 -8.19 10.52
CA GLY A 23 5.61 -8.12 10.26
C GLY A 23 6.02 -6.87 9.47
N GLU A 24 5.08 -5.99 9.17
CA GLU A 24 5.30 -4.78 8.39
C GLU A 24 5.30 -3.51 9.26
N ALA A 25 6.14 -2.57 8.84
CA ALA A 25 6.13 -1.21 9.34
C ALA A 25 5.83 -0.22 8.23
N LYS A 26 4.95 0.72 8.52
CA LYS A 26 4.60 1.82 7.61
C LYS A 26 5.53 3.00 7.82
N VAL A 27 6.18 3.43 6.74
CA VAL A 27 6.97 4.66 6.66
C VAL A 27 6.20 5.68 5.81
N SER A 28 6.07 6.92 6.29
CA SER A 28 5.42 8.01 5.57
C SER A 28 6.35 9.20 5.43
N ILE A 29 6.60 9.62 4.19
CA ILE A 29 7.42 10.79 3.86
C ILE A 29 6.50 11.88 3.31
N PHE A 30 6.59 13.06 3.92
CA PHE A 30 5.81 14.24 3.58
C PHE A 30 6.70 15.30 2.93
N GLY A 31 6.10 16.18 2.12
CA GLY A 31 6.85 17.29 1.53
C GLY A 31 7.81 16.87 0.43
N LEU A 32 7.57 15.74 -0.24
CA LEU A 32 8.36 15.34 -1.40
C LEU A 32 8.00 16.24 -2.57
N GLU A 33 9.00 16.78 -3.27
CA GLU A 33 8.74 17.51 -4.52
C GLU A 33 8.04 16.59 -5.52
N ASP A 34 6.88 17.02 -6.01
CA ASP A 34 6.11 16.28 -7.01
C ASP A 34 6.68 16.52 -8.41
N LYS A 35 7.80 15.84 -8.70
CA LYS A 35 8.44 15.85 -10.02
C LYS A 35 8.96 14.46 -10.38
N PRO A 36 9.05 14.15 -11.69
CA PRO A 36 9.61 12.89 -12.16
C PRO A 36 11.00 12.61 -11.56
N GLY A 37 11.21 11.36 -11.14
CA GLY A 37 12.49 10.88 -10.60
C GLY A 37 12.65 10.97 -9.09
N VAL A 38 11.81 11.69 -8.35
CA VAL A 38 11.90 11.76 -6.87
C VAL A 38 11.62 10.41 -6.22
N ALA A 39 10.52 9.76 -6.59
CA ALA A 39 10.20 8.41 -6.13
C ALA A 39 11.27 7.38 -6.55
N ALA A 40 11.77 7.48 -7.79
CA ALA A 40 12.83 6.59 -8.29
C ALA A 40 14.12 6.74 -7.46
N LYS A 41 14.50 7.97 -7.09
CA LYS A 41 15.65 8.20 -6.22
C LYS A 41 15.44 7.64 -4.81
N LEU A 42 14.25 7.80 -4.26
CA LEU A 42 13.88 7.27 -2.93
C LEU A 42 13.98 5.74 -2.91
N PHE A 43 13.25 5.06 -3.80
CA PHE A 43 13.23 3.59 -3.82
C PHE A 43 14.53 2.98 -4.33
N GLY A 44 15.26 3.69 -5.21
CA GLY A 44 16.61 3.28 -5.61
C GLY A 44 17.57 3.25 -4.42
N LYS A 45 17.49 4.22 -3.50
CA LYS A 45 18.30 4.23 -2.27
C LYS A 45 17.97 3.07 -1.33
N LEU A 46 16.71 2.69 -1.21
CA LEU A 46 16.30 1.51 -0.43
C LEU A 46 16.79 0.22 -1.08
N ALA A 47 16.71 0.12 -2.41
CA ALA A 47 17.21 -1.03 -3.15
C ALA A 47 18.75 -1.18 -3.07
N ASP A 48 19.49 -0.07 -3.06
CA ASP A 48 20.96 -0.06 -2.85
C ASP A 48 21.34 -0.72 -1.50
N GLU A 49 20.49 -0.54 -0.48
CA GLU A 49 20.64 -1.14 0.87
C GLU A 49 19.93 -2.50 1.01
N ASN A 50 19.40 -3.04 -0.09
CA ASN A 50 18.71 -4.33 -0.16
C ASN A 50 17.46 -4.42 0.75
N ILE A 51 16.77 -3.29 0.95
CA ILE A 51 15.52 -3.20 1.72
C ILE A 51 14.35 -3.44 0.77
N ASN A 52 13.52 -4.45 1.07
CA ASN A 52 12.34 -4.75 0.26
C ASN A 52 11.15 -3.88 0.68
N VAL A 53 10.40 -3.40 -0.31
CA VAL A 53 9.20 -2.59 -0.11
C VAL A 53 8.00 -3.37 -0.62
N ASP A 54 6.92 -3.44 0.16
CA ASP A 54 5.67 -4.09 -0.25
C ASP A 54 4.65 -3.08 -0.78
N LEU A 55 3.89 -2.44 0.11
CA LEU A 55 2.88 -1.47 -0.29
C LEU A 55 3.54 -0.13 -0.61
N ILE A 56 3.14 0.49 -1.72
CA ILE A 56 3.47 1.88 -2.05
C ILE A 56 2.16 2.64 -2.29
N VAL A 57 1.95 3.71 -1.52
CA VAL A 57 0.78 4.58 -1.61
C VAL A 57 1.25 6.02 -1.74
N GLN A 58 0.96 6.64 -2.88
CA GLN A 58 1.16 8.06 -3.10
C GLN A 58 -0.20 8.76 -3.14
N ASN A 59 -0.39 9.78 -2.30
CA ASN A 59 -1.58 10.61 -2.38
C ASN A 59 -1.41 11.69 -3.45
N VAL A 60 -2.53 12.26 -3.91
CA VAL A 60 -2.53 13.41 -4.83
C VAL A 60 -1.76 14.56 -4.20
N SER A 61 -0.90 15.20 -5.00
CA SER A 61 -0.07 16.30 -4.55
C SER A 61 -0.92 17.51 -4.15
N GLU A 62 -0.54 18.22 -3.08
CA GLU A 62 -1.02 19.56 -2.80
C GLU A 62 0.14 20.55 -2.96
N LYS A 63 -0.06 21.64 -3.72
CA LYS A 63 0.94 22.73 -3.88
C LYS A 63 2.34 22.25 -4.31
N LYS A 64 2.41 21.29 -5.24
CA LYS A 64 3.65 20.65 -5.75
C LYS A 64 4.39 19.74 -4.77
N PHE A 65 3.76 19.41 -3.65
CA PHE A 65 4.31 18.44 -2.70
C PHE A 65 3.44 17.19 -2.65
N ALA A 66 4.09 16.05 -2.69
CA ALA A 66 3.48 14.74 -2.53
C ALA A 66 3.79 14.17 -1.14
N ALA A 67 2.92 13.27 -0.70
CA ALA A 67 3.17 12.37 0.41
C ALA A 67 3.19 10.94 -0.12
N ILE A 68 4.25 10.21 0.22
CA ILE A 68 4.41 8.80 -0.13
C ILE A 68 4.48 8.01 1.17
N SER A 69 3.63 6.99 1.28
CA SER A 69 3.70 6.00 2.33
C SER A 69 4.06 4.65 1.73
N PHE A 70 4.90 3.90 2.42
CA PHE A 70 5.25 2.54 2.01
C PHE A 70 5.44 1.62 3.20
N THR A 71 5.38 0.31 2.98
CA THR A 71 5.68 -0.68 4.02
C THR A 71 7.00 -1.39 3.74
N VAL A 72 7.72 -1.68 4.82
CA VAL A 72 8.94 -2.51 4.84
C VAL A 72 8.80 -3.53 5.95
N ARG A 73 9.61 -4.59 5.93
CA ARG A 73 9.60 -5.56 7.03
C ARG A 73 10.18 -4.93 8.29
N ASN A 74 9.66 -5.32 9.45
CA ASN A 74 10.15 -4.83 10.75
C ASN A 74 11.64 -5.11 10.96
N GLU A 75 12.17 -6.19 10.37
CA GLU A 75 13.60 -6.53 10.41
C GLU A 75 14.50 -5.53 9.66
N ASP A 76 13.98 -4.87 8.63
CA ASP A 76 14.71 -3.87 7.84
C ASP A 76 14.78 -2.49 8.56
N LEU A 77 14.12 -2.35 9.73
CA LEU A 77 14.10 -1.13 10.54
C LEU A 77 15.08 -1.12 11.72
N SER A 78 15.92 -2.14 11.88
CA SER A 78 16.84 -2.17 13.02
C SER A 78 17.83 -1.00 12.97
N LEU A 79 17.60 -0.01 13.84
CA LEU A 79 18.52 1.08 14.22
C LEU A 79 19.51 0.60 15.28
#